data_AF-A0A3B9Y3J6-F1
#
_entry.id   AF-A0A3B9Y3J6-F1
#
_cell.length_a   1.000
_cell.length_b   1.000
_cell.length_c   1.000
_cell.angle_alpha   90.00
_cell.angle_beta   90.00
_cell.angle_gamma   90.00
#
_symmetry.space_group_name_H-M   'P 1'
#
loop_
_entity.id
_entity.type
_entity.pdbx_description
1 polymer ?
#
loop_
_entity_poly.entity_id
_entity_poly.type
_entity_poly.pdbx_seq_one_letter_code
_entity_poly.pdbx_strand_id
1 'polypeptide(L)'
;MDGAVIPVQANTPENVTTATTPTATDTMSLQQTVCNAASLGWAISELLGRCFQLNPANSVEIDWSGDKLMKLQENFTPREKLYALMKYIIFLADSLDVSACAIEDDPAKQRYIDVLHHDVRLFIHHNLDPMLGVTFEQLRGRINQNLFYWDLNIHDALQDRPTVVDKAYLVGRTLASLRWYFGQPDVIQDSSYMEKICNEYVPMLQPYVSPFATGAMTNSLNPWWHTISSGHVPPDPTGDAPIELKNQANIWFSLATNEREAQSYAPASIKSRGYILKVFAVFWPFFLIGALVLVLILALLLYVIVSNFNLLTKEVSAVIALLAAFGITHTLIDATGNILQKAVSEATGTFKGTFIDNIKHSTQQEAINKATFIPPLVQKGAKTIKL
;
A
#
# COMPACT_ATOMS: atom_id res chain seq x y z
N MET A 1 -93.42 15.17 8.12
CA MET A 1 -92.51 14.43 9.02
C MET A 1 -91.22 14.24 8.26
N ASP A 2 -90.24 14.97 8.74
CA ASP A 2 -89.02 15.39 8.06
C ASP A 2 -88.01 14.26 7.89
N GLY A 3 -87.27 14.29 6.78
CA GLY A 3 -86.12 13.43 6.53
C GLY A 3 -85.30 14.00 5.39
N ALA A 4 -84.24 14.72 5.76
CA ALA A 4 -83.38 15.51 4.87
C ALA A 4 -82.62 14.68 3.82
N VAL A 5 -82.50 15.26 2.62
CA VAL A 5 -81.68 14.81 1.49
C VAL A 5 -80.34 15.54 1.55
N ILE A 6 -79.21 14.82 1.52
CA ILE A 6 -77.86 15.36 1.28
C ILE A 6 -77.29 14.67 0.04
N PRO A 7 -76.74 15.41 -0.95
CA PRO A 7 -76.28 14.85 -2.21
C PRO A 7 -74.80 14.44 -2.22
N VAL A 8 -74.56 13.45 -3.08
CA VAL A 8 -73.34 12.90 -3.67
C VAL A 8 -72.12 13.84 -3.72
N GLN A 9 -70.99 13.40 -3.15
CA GLN A 9 -69.65 13.87 -3.51
C GLN A 9 -68.92 12.80 -4.34
N ALA A 10 -68.32 13.26 -5.43
CA ALA A 10 -67.54 12.48 -6.39
C ALA A 10 -66.18 12.09 -5.79
N ASN A 11 -65.86 10.80 -5.84
CA ASN A 11 -64.52 10.29 -5.54
C ASN A 11 -63.60 10.48 -6.76
N THR A 12 -62.58 11.31 -6.56
CA THR A 12 -61.40 11.47 -7.43
C THR A 12 -60.55 10.19 -7.43
N PRO A 13 -59.94 9.77 -8.56
CA PRO A 13 -59.11 8.58 -8.61
C PRO A 13 -57.81 8.75 -7.81
N GLU A 14 -57.49 7.75 -6.98
CA GLU A 14 -56.20 7.61 -6.30
C GLU A 14 -55.09 7.45 -7.35
N ASN A 15 -54.18 8.42 -7.33
CA ASN A 15 -52.94 8.40 -8.09
C ASN A 15 -51.98 7.44 -7.35
N VAL A 16 -51.86 6.21 -7.83
CA VAL A 16 -50.85 5.25 -7.37
C VAL A 16 -49.48 5.73 -7.86
N THR A 17 -48.85 6.61 -7.09
CA THR A 17 -47.43 6.91 -7.21
C THR A 17 -46.68 5.72 -6.64
N THR A 18 -46.30 4.76 -7.49
CA THR A 18 -45.23 3.82 -7.17
C THR A 18 -43.97 4.62 -6.92
N ALA A 19 -43.67 4.87 -5.64
CA ALA A 19 -42.38 5.33 -5.20
C ALA A 19 -41.38 4.21 -5.47
N THR A 20 -40.75 4.26 -6.64
CA THR A 20 -39.54 3.49 -6.90
C THR A 20 -38.46 4.06 -5.99
N THR A 21 -38.28 3.43 -4.83
CA THR A 21 -37.14 3.68 -3.97
C THR A 21 -35.88 3.52 -4.82
N PRO A 22 -35.04 4.56 -5.00
CA PRO A 22 -33.76 4.36 -5.65
C PRO A 22 -32.96 3.44 -4.73
N THR A 23 -32.72 2.21 -5.19
CA THR A 23 -31.64 1.36 -4.66
C THR A 23 -30.37 2.19 -4.75
N ALA A 24 -29.88 2.65 -3.59
CA ALA A 24 -28.57 3.25 -3.49
C ALA A 24 -27.56 2.22 -3.99
N THR A 25 -27.09 2.39 -5.23
CA THR A 25 -25.89 1.74 -5.71
C THR A 25 -24.78 2.27 -4.81
N ASP A 26 -24.33 1.46 -3.85
CA ASP A 26 -23.20 1.79 -2.99
C ASP A 26 -21.99 2.06 -3.87
N THR A 27 -21.75 3.33 -4.22
CA THR A 27 -20.57 3.73 -4.98
C THR A 27 -19.37 3.45 -4.10
N MET A 28 -18.55 2.48 -4.51
CA MET A 28 -17.32 2.15 -3.80
C MET A 28 -16.49 3.40 -3.57
N SER A 29 -15.93 3.54 -2.36
CA SER A 29 -15.01 4.63 -2.09
C SER A 29 -13.80 4.53 -3.02
N LEU A 30 -13.20 5.67 -3.37
CA LEU A 30 -11.97 5.69 -4.17
C LEU A 30 -10.85 4.88 -3.50
N GLN A 31 -10.78 4.91 -2.16
CA GLN A 31 -9.86 4.08 -1.39
C GLN A 31 -10.07 2.59 -1.64
N GLN A 32 -11.31 2.11 -1.58
CA GLN A 32 -11.61 0.70 -1.84
C GLN A 32 -11.31 0.33 -3.30
N THR A 33 -11.60 1.25 -4.24
CA THR A 33 -11.31 1.06 -5.67
C THR A 33 -9.81 0.91 -5.91
N VAL A 34 -8.98 1.75 -5.29
CA VAL A 34 -7.51 1.68 -5.34
C VAL A 34 -7.00 0.36 -4.74
N CYS A 35 -7.50 -0.05 -3.57
CA CYS A 35 -7.10 -1.30 -2.95
C CYS A 35 -7.52 -2.52 -3.80
N ASN A 36 -8.72 -2.52 -4.36
CA ASN A 36 -9.20 -3.59 -5.24
C ASN A 36 -8.40 -3.66 -6.54
N ALA A 37 -8.01 -2.52 -7.12
CA ALA A 37 -7.15 -2.49 -8.30
C ALA A 37 -5.78 -3.10 -8.02
N ALA A 38 -5.13 -2.73 -6.90
CA ALA A 38 -3.89 -3.36 -6.46
C ALA A 38 -4.06 -4.87 -6.22
N SER A 39 -5.16 -5.29 -5.57
CA SER A 39 -5.46 -6.70 -5.37
C SER A 39 -5.65 -7.44 -6.69
N LEU A 40 -6.30 -6.84 -7.69
CA LEU A 40 -6.56 -7.48 -8.98
C LEU A 40 -5.26 -7.69 -9.74
N GLY A 41 -4.41 -6.66 -9.82
CA GLY A 41 -3.09 -6.77 -10.45
C GLY A 41 -2.24 -7.85 -9.80
N TRP A 42 -2.25 -7.91 -8.46
CA TRP A 42 -1.60 -8.99 -7.72
C TRP A 42 -2.17 -10.36 -8.08
N ALA A 43 -3.49 -10.51 -8.05
CA ALA A 43 -4.17 -11.78 -8.21
C ALA A 43 -3.97 -12.39 -9.61
N ILE A 44 -3.94 -11.56 -10.66
CA ILE A 44 -3.66 -11.98 -12.04
C ILE A 44 -2.25 -12.55 -12.17
N SER A 45 -1.23 -11.84 -11.67
CA SER A 45 0.15 -12.33 -11.66
C SER A 45 0.32 -13.57 -10.78
N GLU A 46 -0.38 -13.64 -9.65
CA GLU A 46 -0.37 -14.80 -8.76
C GLU A 46 -1.00 -16.04 -9.42
N LEU A 47 -2.07 -15.85 -10.19
CA LEU A 47 -2.72 -16.93 -10.93
C LEU A 47 -1.76 -17.53 -11.94
N LEU A 48 -1.12 -16.67 -12.72
CA LEU A 48 -0.13 -17.09 -13.70
C LEU A 48 1.02 -17.84 -13.03
N GLY A 49 1.64 -17.26 -12.00
CA GLY A 49 2.76 -17.89 -11.28
C GLY A 49 2.42 -19.29 -10.76
N ARG A 50 1.23 -19.47 -10.17
CA ARG A 50 0.76 -20.77 -9.68
C ARG A 50 0.53 -21.79 -10.79
N CYS A 51 0.00 -21.39 -11.94
CA CYS A 51 -0.18 -22.28 -13.09
C CYS A 51 1.15 -22.82 -13.64
N PHE A 52 2.23 -22.05 -13.55
CA PHE A 52 3.57 -22.48 -13.96
C PHE A 52 4.26 -23.38 -12.93
N GLN A 53 4.02 -23.17 -11.64
CA GLN A 53 4.64 -23.96 -10.57
C GLN A 53 3.93 -25.26 -10.19
N LEU A 54 2.66 -25.42 -10.55
CA LEU A 54 1.93 -26.65 -10.24
C LEU A 54 2.54 -27.85 -10.96
N ASN A 55 3.21 -28.72 -10.19
CA ASN A 55 3.70 -29.99 -10.67
C ASN A 55 2.52 -30.97 -10.86
N PRO A 56 2.32 -31.52 -12.07
CA PRO A 56 1.22 -32.45 -12.35
C PRO A 56 1.29 -33.77 -11.57
N ALA A 57 2.44 -34.12 -10.99
CA ALA A 57 2.69 -35.43 -10.39
C ALA A 57 2.15 -35.63 -8.95
N ASN A 58 1.76 -34.58 -8.23
CA ASN A 58 1.33 -34.68 -6.83
C ASN A 58 -0.14 -34.25 -6.67
N SER A 59 -1.02 -35.21 -6.38
CA SER A 59 -2.44 -34.97 -6.12
C SER A 59 -2.88 -35.52 -4.77
N VAL A 60 -3.68 -34.73 -4.09
CA VAL A 60 -4.60 -35.19 -3.05
C VAL A 60 -5.98 -34.71 -3.50
N GLU A 61 -6.95 -35.60 -3.48
CA GLU A 61 -8.34 -35.34 -3.88
C GLU A 61 -9.01 -34.38 -2.88
N ILE A 62 -9.88 -33.49 -3.36
CA ILE A 62 -10.42 -32.38 -2.55
C ILE A 62 -11.94 -32.32 -2.65
N ASP A 63 -12.59 -32.28 -1.49
CA ASP A 63 -14.03 -32.08 -1.31
C ASP A 63 -14.27 -30.66 -0.73
N TRP A 64 -14.53 -29.66 -1.57
CA TRP A 64 -14.80 -28.27 -1.13
C TRP A 64 -15.92 -27.61 -1.94
N SER A 65 -16.92 -27.07 -1.24
CA SER A 65 -18.21 -26.59 -1.77
C SER A 65 -18.28 -25.10 -2.15
N GLY A 66 -17.25 -24.30 -1.85
CA GLY A 66 -17.12 -22.92 -2.35
C GLY A 66 -18.06 -21.86 -1.73
N ASP A 67 -18.74 -22.19 -0.64
CA ASP A 67 -19.80 -21.42 0.03
C ASP A 67 -19.29 -20.52 1.17
N LYS A 68 -17.97 -20.45 1.42
CA LYS A 68 -17.36 -19.59 2.44
C LYS A 68 -16.24 -18.74 1.87
N LEU A 69 -16.35 -17.41 2.04
CA LEU A 69 -15.23 -16.48 1.86
C LEU A 69 -14.18 -16.77 2.93
N MET A 70 -13.02 -17.27 2.54
CA MET A 70 -11.92 -17.57 3.45
C MET A 70 -10.66 -16.80 3.04
N LYS A 71 -9.95 -16.27 4.05
CA LYS A 71 -8.55 -15.87 3.90
C LYS A 71 -7.77 -17.07 3.36
N LEU A 72 -6.90 -16.85 2.37
CA LEU A 72 -5.98 -17.85 1.82
C LEU A 72 -5.03 -18.32 2.94
N GLN A 73 -5.48 -19.26 3.77
CA GLN A 73 -4.65 -19.87 4.81
C GLN A 73 -3.58 -20.77 4.18
N GLU A 74 -2.43 -20.89 4.84
CA GLU A 74 -1.31 -21.70 4.36
C GLU A 74 -1.68 -23.19 4.18
N ASN A 75 -2.73 -23.65 4.87
CA ASN A 75 -3.24 -25.02 4.90
C ASN A 75 -3.91 -25.49 3.61
N PHE A 76 -4.23 -24.59 2.67
CA PHE A 76 -4.80 -25.01 1.39
C PHE A 76 -3.75 -25.68 0.51
N THR A 77 -4.16 -26.75 -0.17
CA THR A 77 -3.42 -27.35 -1.26
C THR A 77 -3.16 -26.32 -2.38
N PRO A 78 -2.14 -26.50 -3.22
CA PRO A 78 -1.89 -25.62 -4.36
C PRO A 78 -3.09 -25.45 -5.30
N ARG A 79 -3.93 -26.50 -5.47
CA ARG A 79 -5.12 -26.50 -6.33
C ARG A 79 -6.29 -25.73 -5.71
N GLU A 80 -6.54 -25.86 -4.40
CA GLU A 80 -7.52 -25.02 -3.69
C GLU A 80 -7.14 -23.54 -3.76
N LYS A 81 -5.85 -23.24 -3.59
CA LYS A 81 -5.35 -21.87 -3.70
C LYS A 81 -5.62 -21.29 -5.08
N LEU A 82 -5.47 -22.06 -6.16
CA LEU A 82 -5.83 -21.63 -7.52
C LEU A 82 -7.33 -21.33 -7.67
N TYR A 83 -8.19 -22.25 -7.22
CA TYR A 83 -9.62 -22.08 -7.37
C TYR A 83 -10.16 -20.90 -6.54
N ALA A 84 -9.70 -20.77 -5.30
CA ALA A 84 -10.01 -19.63 -4.43
C ALA A 84 -9.51 -18.31 -5.03
N LEU A 85 -8.31 -18.31 -5.62
CA LEU A 85 -7.76 -17.14 -6.31
C LEU A 85 -8.60 -16.73 -7.51
N MET A 86 -9.08 -17.68 -8.32
CA MET A 86 -9.96 -17.38 -9.44
C MET A 86 -11.29 -16.77 -8.99
N LYS A 87 -11.88 -17.27 -7.89
CA LYS A 87 -13.08 -16.64 -7.28
C LYS A 87 -12.80 -15.22 -6.82
N TYR A 88 -11.63 -14.98 -6.23
CA TYR A 88 -11.23 -13.65 -5.82
C TYR A 88 -11.04 -12.70 -7.01
N ILE A 89 -10.44 -13.18 -8.10
CA ILE A 89 -10.32 -12.43 -9.37
C ILE A 89 -11.70 -12.05 -9.91
N ILE A 90 -12.67 -12.98 -9.91
CA ILE A 90 -14.06 -12.69 -10.32
C ILE A 90 -14.65 -11.55 -9.51
N PHE A 91 -14.60 -11.67 -8.19
CA PHE A 91 -15.09 -10.63 -7.28
C PHE A 91 -14.44 -9.26 -7.54
N LEU A 92 -13.11 -9.22 -7.69
CA LEU A 92 -12.38 -7.98 -7.93
C LEU A 92 -12.70 -7.38 -9.30
N ALA A 93 -12.77 -8.21 -10.34
CA ALA A 93 -13.09 -7.78 -11.69
C ALA A 93 -14.51 -7.21 -11.78
N ASP A 94 -15.49 -7.83 -11.13
CA ASP A 94 -16.86 -7.32 -11.02
C ASP A 94 -16.87 -5.97 -10.28
N SER A 95 -16.13 -5.86 -9.16
CA SER A 95 -16.05 -4.61 -8.39
C SER A 95 -15.39 -3.46 -9.15
N LEU A 96 -14.53 -3.78 -10.12
CA LEU A 96 -13.82 -2.83 -10.96
C LEU A 96 -14.47 -2.68 -12.35
N ASP A 97 -15.60 -3.33 -12.60
CA ASP A 97 -16.30 -3.31 -13.89
C ASP A 97 -15.42 -3.70 -15.08
N VAL A 98 -14.47 -4.63 -14.87
CA VAL A 98 -13.58 -5.18 -15.91
C VAL A 98 -13.88 -6.65 -16.23
N SER A 99 -14.92 -7.22 -15.61
CA SER A 99 -15.39 -8.58 -15.90
C SER A 99 -16.17 -8.69 -17.20
N ALA A 100 -16.67 -7.56 -17.73
CA ALA A 100 -17.45 -7.50 -18.96
C ALA A 100 -16.60 -7.58 -20.25
N CYS A 101 -15.27 -7.49 -20.16
CA CYS A 101 -14.37 -7.55 -21.31
C CYS A 101 -14.55 -8.87 -22.09
N ALA A 102 -15.00 -8.75 -23.34
CA ALA A 102 -15.22 -9.86 -24.26
C ALA A 102 -13.99 -10.09 -25.15
N ILE A 103 -13.82 -11.33 -25.61
CA ILE A 103 -12.79 -11.70 -26.58
C ILE A 103 -13.23 -11.16 -27.96
N GLU A 104 -12.46 -10.24 -28.53
CA GLU A 104 -12.84 -9.50 -29.76
C GLU A 104 -13.08 -10.43 -30.96
N ASP A 105 -12.25 -11.48 -31.10
CA ASP A 105 -12.30 -12.42 -32.23
C ASP A 105 -13.21 -13.64 -31.99
N ASP A 106 -13.92 -13.71 -30.85
CA ASP A 106 -14.81 -14.83 -30.54
C ASP A 106 -16.24 -14.57 -31.06
N PRO A 107 -16.76 -15.36 -32.02
CA PRO A 107 -18.13 -15.21 -32.50
C PRO A 107 -19.18 -15.40 -31.39
N ALA A 108 -18.86 -16.13 -30.32
CA ALA A 108 -19.75 -16.29 -29.17
C ALA A 108 -19.64 -15.14 -28.15
N LYS A 109 -18.70 -14.20 -28.37
CA LYS A 109 -18.41 -13.07 -27.47
C LYS A 109 -18.21 -13.50 -26.02
N GLN A 110 -17.50 -14.61 -25.79
CA GLN A 110 -17.20 -15.05 -24.43
C GLN A 110 -16.37 -13.99 -23.70
N ARG A 111 -16.64 -13.85 -22.41
CA ARG A 111 -15.86 -12.96 -21.54
C ARG A 111 -14.57 -13.67 -21.14
N TYR A 112 -13.46 -12.92 -21.09
CA TYR A 112 -12.17 -13.48 -20.65
C TYR A 112 -12.28 -14.20 -19.31
N ILE A 113 -13.06 -13.64 -18.38
CA ILE A 113 -13.21 -14.16 -17.03
C ILE A 113 -13.92 -15.52 -16.98
N ASP A 114 -14.88 -15.76 -17.88
CA ASP A 114 -15.62 -17.02 -17.95
C ASP A 114 -14.74 -18.13 -18.53
N VAL A 115 -13.97 -17.80 -19.58
CA VAL A 115 -13.01 -18.70 -20.20
C VAL A 115 -11.90 -19.06 -19.22
N LEU A 116 -11.36 -18.08 -18.50
CA LEU A 116 -10.33 -18.30 -17.48
C LEU A 116 -10.84 -19.16 -16.32
N HIS A 117 -12.04 -18.88 -15.82
CA HIS A 117 -12.64 -19.69 -14.76
C HIS A 117 -12.87 -21.13 -15.21
N HIS A 118 -13.29 -21.34 -16.47
CA HIS A 118 -13.41 -22.66 -17.05
C HIS A 118 -12.05 -23.36 -17.19
N ASP A 119 -11.04 -22.69 -17.74
CA ASP A 119 -9.71 -23.26 -17.96
C ASP A 119 -9.02 -23.60 -16.63
N VAL A 120 -9.13 -22.72 -15.62
CA VAL A 120 -8.63 -22.99 -14.25
C VAL A 120 -9.39 -24.16 -13.64
N ARG A 121 -10.71 -24.25 -13.84
CA ARG A 121 -11.49 -25.42 -13.39
C ARG A 121 -10.98 -26.69 -14.04
N LEU A 122 -10.72 -26.72 -15.35
CA LEU A 122 -10.11 -27.89 -15.99
C LEU A 122 -8.71 -28.19 -15.42
N PHE A 123 -7.91 -27.14 -15.20
CA PHE A 123 -6.54 -27.26 -14.68
C PHE A 123 -6.47 -27.86 -13.27
N ILE A 124 -7.45 -27.58 -12.41
CA ILE A 124 -7.51 -28.18 -11.07
C ILE A 124 -8.01 -29.63 -11.07
N HIS A 125 -8.70 -30.10 -12.12
CA HIS A 125 -9.18 -31.49 -12.17
C HIS A 125 -8.02 -32.45 -12.44
N HIS A 126 -8.07 -33.60 -11.75
CA HIS A 126 -6.92 -34.48 -11.60
C HIS A 126 -6.65 -35.36 -12.82
N ASN A 127 -7.71 -35.73 -13.55
CA ASN A 127 -7.64 -36.41 -14.84
C ASN A 127 -8.28 -35.48 -15.86
N LEU A 128 -7.45 -34.76 -16.64
CA LEU A 128 -7.94 -34.23 -17.91
C LEU A 128 -8.47 -35.43 -18.69
N ASP A 129 -9.76 -35.43 -18.98
CA ASP A 129 -10.39 -36.53 -19.70
C ASP A 129 -9.55 -36.80 -20.95
N PRO A 130 -9.01 -38.02 -21.15
CA PRO A 130 -8.28 -38.36 -22.37
C PRO A 130 -9.09 -38.06 -23.64
N MET A 131 -10.43 -38.04 -23.54
CA MET A 131 -11.35 -37.68 -24.61
C MET A 131 -11.37 -36.17 -24.92
N LEU A 132 -11.00 -35.29 -23.99
CA LEU A 132 -10.89 -33.85 -24.22
C LEU A 132 -9.66 -33.51 -25.08
N GLY A 133 -8.64 -34.38 -25.11
CA GLY A 133 -7.44 -34.18 -25.93
C GLY A 133 -6.57 -32.97 -25.53
N VAL A 134 -6.82 -32.35 -24.37
CA VAL A 134 -6.10 -31.16 -23.90
C VAL A 134 -5.06 -31.54 -22.85
N THR A 135 -3.82 -31.13 -23.04
CA THR A 135 -2.73 -31.34 -22.07
C THR A 135 -2.64 -30.21 -21.04
N PHE A 136 -1.98 -30.45 -19.90
CA PHE A 136 -1.71 -29.40 -18.91
C PHE A 136 -0.91 -28.22 -19.49
N GLU A 137 0.03 -28.48 -20.41
CA GLU A 137 0.78 -27.42 -21.10
C GLU A 137 -0.12 -26.60 -22.03
N GLN A 138 -1.05 -27.24 -22.74
CA GLN A 138 -2.02 -26.52 -23.57
C GLN A 138 -2.98 -25.65 -22.73
N LEU A 139 -3.45 -26.15 -21.59
CA LEU A 139 -4.25 -25.35 -20.66
C LEU A 139 -3.46 -24.20 -20.07
N ARG A 140 -2.20 -24.42 -19.66
CA ARG A 140 -1.32 -23.36 -19.16
C ARG A 140 -1.11 -22.28 -20.22
N GLY A 141 -0.87 -22.68 -21.47
CA GLY A 141 -0.73 -21.78 -22.61
C GLY A 141 -1.99 -20.95 -22.86
N ARG A 142 -3.17 -21.57 -22.82
CA ARG A 142 -4.46 -20.88 -22.94
C ARG A 142 -4.70 -19.89 -21.81
N ILE A 143 -4.47 -20.30 -20.56
CA ILE A 143 -4.59 -19.41 -19.39
C ILE A 143 -3.66 -18.20 -19.55
N ASN A 144 -2.40 -18.43 -19.90
CA ASN A 144 -1.44 -17.34 -20.12
C ASN A 144 -1.89 -16.38 -21.22
N GLN A 145 -2.30 -16.91 -22.38
CA GLN A 145 -2.76 -16.10 -23.51
C GLN A 145 -4.00 -15.26 -23.14
N ASN A 146 -4.99 -15.88 -22.51
CA ASN A 146 -6.21 -15.18 -22.09
C ASN A 146 -5.93 -14.13 -21.01
N LEU A 147 -5.04 -14.41 -20.06
CA LEU A 147 -4.62 -13.42 -19.06
C LEU A 147 -3.87 -12.26 -19.72
N PHE A 148 -3.00 -12.52 -20.69
CA PHE A 148 -2.26 -11.47 -21.39
C PHE A 148 -3.19 -10.48 -22.10
N TYR A 149 -4.13 -10.98 -22.91
CA TYR A 149 -5.05 -10.08 -23.61
C TYR A 149 -6.06 -9.42 -22.68
N TRP A 150 -6.51 -10.11 -21.63
CA TRP A 150 -7.39 -9.50 -20.64
C TRP A 150 -6.67 -8.40 -19.85
N ASP A 151 -5.41 -8.58 -19.51
CA ASP A 151 -4.58 -7.58 -18.83
C ASP A 151 -4.45 -6.27 -19.64
N LEU A 152 -4.34 -6.37 -20.97
CA LEU A 152 -4.39 -5.18 -21.85
C LEU A 152 -5.74 -4.46 -21.75
N ASN A 153 -6.85 -5.22 -21.84
CA ASN A 153 -8.20 -4.66 -21.72
C ASN A 153 -8.46 -4.05 -20.33
N ILE A 154 -7.94 -4.66 -19.27
CA ILE A 154 -8.03 -4.13 -17.91
C ILE A 154 -7.28 -2.80 -17.85
N HIS A 155 -6.07 -2.73 -18.39
CA HIS A 155 -5.29 -1.49 -18.40
C HIS A 155 -6.06 -0.37 -19.09
N ASP A 156 -6.60 -0.64 -20.28
CA ASP A 156 -7.38 0.33 -21.05
C ASP A 156 -8.64 0.78 -20.26
N ALA A 157 -9.39 -0.16 -19.67
CA ALA A 157 -10.57 0.16 -18.88
C ALA A 157 -10.25 0.96 -17.60
N LEU A 158 -9.09 0.74 -16.99
CA LEU A 158 -8.67 1.48 -15.79
C LEU A 158 -8.08 2.85 -16.12
N GLN A 159 -7.62 3.11 -17.35
CA GLN A 159 -7.16 4.43 -17.78
C GLN A 159 -8.27 5.48 -17.81
N ASP A 160 -9.53 5.06 -18.04
CA ASP A 160 -10.70 5.94 -17.97
C ASP A 160 -11.09 6.34 -16.54
N ARG A 161 -10.42 5.77 -15.53
CA ARG A 161 -10.62 6.05 -14.09
C ARG A 161 -9.59 7.06 -13.57
N PRO A 162 -9.72 7.55 -12.32
CA PRO A 162 -8.66 8.35 -11.72
C PRO A 162 -7.31 7.63 -11.82
N THR A 163 -6.27 8.35 -12.24
CA THR A 163 -4.95 7.79 -12.59
C THR A 163 -4.37 6.84 -11.54
N VAL A 164 -4.63 7.10 -10.26
CA VAL A 164 -4.17 6.27 -9.15
C VAL A 164 -4.70 4.83 -9.20
N VAL A 165 -5.88 4.59 -9.80
CA VAL A 165 -6.49 3.25 -9.89
C VAL A 165 -5.67 2.36 -10.82
N ASP A 166 -5.37 2.84 -12.03
CA ASP A 166 -4.45 2.16 -12.96
C ASP A 166 -3.08 1.95 -12.33
N LYS A 167 -2.52 2.97 -11.66
CA LYS A 167 -1.20 2.83 -11.02
C LYS A 167 -1.21 1.82 -9.88
N ALA A 168 -2.29 1.73 -9.12
CA ALA A 168 -2.46 0.70 -8.09
C ALA A 168 -2.48 -0.71 -8.69
N TYR A 169 -3.19 -0.90 -9.79
CA TYR A 169 -3.18 -2.16 -10.54
C TYR A 169 -1.76 -2.57 -10.96
N LEU A 170 -1.01 -1.65 -11.58
CA LEU A 170 0.37 -1.88 -12.00
C LEU A 170 1.31 -2.18 -10.82
N VAL A 171 1.13 -1.49 -9.68
CA VAL A 171 1.88 -1.78 -8.44
C VAL A 171 1.60 -3.20 -7.98
N GLY A 172 0.33 -3.59 -7.81
CA GLY A 172 -0.04 -4.94 -7.37
C GLY A 172 0.52 -6.04 -8.26
N ARG A 173 0.40 -5.86 -9.58
CA ARG A 173 0.95 -6.77 -10.60
C ARG A 173 2.47 -6.88 -10.49
N THR A 174 3.16 -5.77 -10.32
CA THR A 174 4.62 -5.74 -10.23
C THR A 174 5.13 -6.46 -8.99
N LEU A 175 4.50 -6.22 -7.83
CA LEU A 175 4.86 -6.87 -6.58
C LEU A 175 4.69 -8.40 -6.65
N ALA A 176 3.59 -8.86 -7.25
CA ALA A 176 3.34 -10.29 -7.47
C ALA A 176 4.30 -10.88 -8.52
N SER A 177 4.60 -10.16 -9.59
CA SER A 177 5.53 -10.63 -10.63
C SER A 177 6.94 -10.82 -10.06
N LEU A 178 7.38 -9.93 -9.16
CA LEU A 178 8.67 -10.06 -8.48
C LEU A 178 8.74 -11.33 -7.61
N ARG A 179 7.64 -11.69 -6.94
CA ARG A 179 7.53 -12.96 -6.20
C ARG A 179 7.75 -14.16 -7.09
N TRP A 180 7.24 -14.13 -8.32
CA TRP A 180 7.27 -15.25 -9.26
C TRP A 180 8.47 -15.26 -10.21
N TYR A 181 9.39 -14.31 -10.07
CA TYR A 181 10.58 -14.16 -10.92
C TYR A 181 11.30 -15.49 -11.25
N PHE A 182 11.58 -16.31 -10.24
CA PHE A 182 12.32 -17.57 -10.42
C PHE A 182 11.55 -18.66 -11.17
N GLY A 183 10.21 -18.59 -11.19
CA GLY A 183 9.36 -19.45 -12.01
C GLY A 183 9.02 -18.86 -13.39
N GLN A 184 9.35 -17.59 -13.63
CA GLN A 184 9.03 -16.83 -14.85
C GLN A 184 10.14 -15.82 -15.18
N PRO A 185 11.35 -16.30 -15.51
CA PRO A 185 12.51 -15.44 -15.71
C PRO A 185 12.40 -14.54 -16.94
N ASP A 186 11.45 -14.78 -17.86
CA ASP A 186 11.24 -13.90 -19.03
C ASP A 186 10.37 -12.67 -18.72
N VAL A 187 9.86 -12.56 -17.49
CA VAL A 187 8.98 -11.46 -17.02
C VAL A 187 9.79 -10.33 -16.35
N ILE A 188 11.12 -10.30 -16.53
CA ILE A 188 11.98 -9.25 -15.96
C ILE A 188 11.54 -7.89 -16.46
N GLN A 189 11.08 -7.05 -15.54
CA GLN A 189 10.71 -5.68 -15.86
C GLN A 189 11.96 -4.84 -16.05
N ASP A 190 11.92 -3.86 -16.96
CA ASP A 190 13.05 -2.95 -17.15
C ASP A 190 13.38 -2.21 -15.83
N SER A 191 14.66 -1.93 -15.58
CA SER A 191 15.09 -1.14 -14.43
C SER A 191 14.44 0.23 -14.41
N SER A 192 14.19 0.82 -15.58
CA SER A 192 13.46 2.09 -15.72
C SER A 192 12.00 1.98 -15.24
N TYR A 193 11.35 0.84 -15.51
CA TYR A 193 9.99 0.59 -15.09
C TYR A 193 9.91 0.41 -13.57
N MET A 194 10.85 -0.33 -12.97
CA MET A 194 10.92 -0.49 -11.53
C MET A 194 11.22 0.81 -10.79
N GLU A 195 12.08 1.65 -11.34
CA GLU A 195 12.31 3.00 -10.82
C GLU A 195 11.01 3.82 -10.82
N LYS A 196 10.23 3.74 -11.90
CA LYS A 196 8.92 4.38 -12.01
C LYS A 196 7.92 3.86 -10.97
N ILE A 197 7.87 2.55 -10.76
CA ILE A 197 7.01 1.94 -9.73
C ILE A 197 7.35 2.48 -8.34
N CYS A 198 8.64 2.47 -7.98
CA CYS A 198 9.10 2.88 -6.66
C CYS A 198 8.98 4.40 -6.41
N ASN A 199 9.30 5.22 -7.41
CA ASN A 199 9.42 6.67 -7.23
C ASN A 199 8.14 7.43 -7.59
N GLU A 200 7.26 6.85 -8.41
CA GLU A 200 6.05 7.51 -8.90
C GLU A 200 4.79 6.77 -8.43
N TYR A 201 4.64 5.49 -8.77
CA TYR A 201 3.35 4.80 -8.60
C TYR A 201 3.06 4.41 -7.15
N VAL A 202 4.04 3.87 -6.42
CA VAL A 202 3.87 3.53 -4.99
C VAL A 202 3.53 4.77 -4.16
N PRO A 203 4.22 5.92 -4.29
CA PRO A 203 3.85 7.15 -3.59
C PRO A 203 2.41 7.63 -3.87
N MET A 204 1.88 7.44 -5.08
CA MET A 204 0.49 7.82 -5.40
C MET A 204 -0.55 7.08 -4.54
N LEU A 205 -0.20 5.91 -3.99
CA LEU A 205 -1.10 5.14 -3.12
C LEU A 205 -1.23 5.72 -1.71
N GLN A 206 -0.31 6.61 -1.29
CA GLN A 206 -0.21 7.10 0.10
C GLN A 206 -1.54 7.60 0.70
N PRO A 207 -2.43 8.31 -0.02
CA PRO A 207 -3.72 8.74 0.54
C PRO A 207 -4.72 7.60 0.79
N TYR A 208 -4.49 6.43 0.20
CA TYR A 208 -5.45 5.32 0.15
C TYR A 208 -5.00 4.10 0.98
N VAL A 209 -3.72 4.02 1.32
CA VAL A 209 -3.16 2.98 2.18
C VAL A 209 -2.72 3.55 3.53
N SER A 210 -2.34 2.68 4.47
CA SER A 210 -1.75 3.10 5.74
C SER A 210 -0.61 4.12 5.53
N PRO A 211 -0.50 5.21 6.33
CA PRO A 211 0.46 6.30 6.11
C PRO A 211 1.93 5.87 5.97
N PHE A 212 2.30 4.74 6.56
CA PHE A 212 3.66 4.20 6.52
C PHE A 212 3.88 3.14 5.44
N ALA A 213 2.83 2.72 4.74
CA ALA A 213 2.86 1.58 3.82
C ALA A 213 3.70 1.88 2.57
N THR A 214 3.55 3.05 1.96
CA THR A 214 4.31 3.43 0.75
C THR A 214 5.81 3.53 1.04
N GLY A 215 6.19 4.12 2.18
CA GLY A 215 7.59 4.16 2.63
C GLY A 215 8.16 2.77 2.90
N ALA A 216 7.37 1.88 3.53
CA ALA A 216 7.78 0.50 3.81
C ALA A 216 7.93 -0.35 2.54
N MET A 217 7.01 -0.20 1.57
CA MET A 217 7.09 -0.85 0.27
C MET A 217 8.32 -0.37 -0.50
N THR A 218 8.51 0.95 -0.65
CA THR A 218 9.65 1.52 -1.40
C THR A 218 10.99 1.11 -0.79
N ASN A 219 11.08 1.07 0.55
CA ASN A 219 12.29 0.67 1.27
C ASN A 219 12.69 -0.79 1.05
N SER A 220 11.73 -1.68 0.76
CA SER A 220 11.99 -3.10 0.56
C SER A 220 12.03 -3.50 -0.91
N LEU A 221 11.23 -2.86 -1.77
CA LEU A 221 11.11 -3.18 -3.19
C LEU A 221 12.40 -2.90 -3.95
N ASN A 222 13.01 -1.73 -3.77
CA ASN A 222 14.26 -1.36 -4.43
C ASN A 222 15.42 -2.34 -4.12
N PRO A 223 15.73 -2.64 -2.84
CA PRO A 223 16.78 -3.62 -2.52
C PRO A 223 16.51 -5.01 -3.08
N TRP A 224 15.26 -5.50 -3.01
CA TRP A 224 14.90 -6.80 -3.58
C TRP A 224 15.07 -6.82 -5.10
N TRP A 225 14.56 -5.80 -5.78
CA TRP A 225 14.73 -5.63 -7.22
C TRP A 225 16.21 -5.69 -7.62
N HIS A 226 17.04 -4.84 -7.02
CA HIS A 226 18.47 -4.80 -7.33
C HIS A 226 19.17 -6.13 -7.06
N THR A 227 18.83 -6.83 -5.99
CA THR A 227 19.48 -8.11 -5.65
C THR A 227 19.07 -9.23 -6.60
N ILE A 228 17.80 -9.25 -7.03
CA ILE A 228 17.27 -10.21 -8.02
C ILE A 228 17.88 -9.94 -9.40
N SER A 229 17.80 -8.69 -9.89
CA SER A 229 18.26 -8.32 -11.23
C SER A 229 19.78 -8.44 -11.40
N SER A 230 20.55 -8.35 -10.32
CA SER A 230 21.99 -8.62 -10.32
C SER A 230 22.37 -10.09 -10.13
N GLY A 231 21.41 -11.01 -10.02
CA GLY A 231 21.66 -12.44 -9.91
C GLY A 231 22.26 -12.90 -8.57
N HIS A 232 22.15 -12.08 -7.52
CA HIS A 232 22.71 -12.40 -6.19
C HIS A 232 21.77 -13.23 -5.30
N VAL A 233 20.53 -13.44 -5.75
CA VAL A 233 19.56 -14.31 -5.08
C VAL A 233 19.44 -15.62 -5.86
N PRO A 234 19.89 -16.76 -5.31
CA PRO A 234 19.65 -18.05 -5.96
C PRO A 234 18.18 -18.47 -5.78
N PRO A 235 17.61 -19.25 -6.72
CA PRO A 235 16.35 -19.94 -6.48
C PRO A 235 16.51 -20.96 -5.35
N ASP A 236 15.38 -21.34 -4.75
CA ASP A 236 15.29 -22.49 -3.84
C ASP A 236 15.70 -23.78 -4.57
N PRO A 237 16.14 -24.88 -3.92
CA PRO A 237 16.52 -26.12 -4.60
C PRO A 237 15.42 -26.74 -5.48
N THR A 238 14.16 -26.36 -5.27
CA THR A 238 13.01 -26.75 -6.10
C THR A 238 12.83 -25.89 -7.35
N GLY A 239 13.63 -24.84 -7.53
CA GLY A 239 13.45 -23.81 -8.57
C GLY A 239 12.50 -22.69 -8.17
N ASP A 240 11.93 -22.72 -6.96
CA ASP A 240 10.98 -21.72 -6.50
C ASP A 240 11.66 -20.45 -5.98
N ALA A 241 10.84 -19.41 -5.77
CA ALA A 241 11.27 -18.25 -5.01
C ALA A 241 11.74 -18.64 -3.59
N PRO A 242 12.85 -18.04 -3.09
CA PRO A 242 13.32 -18.29 -1.73
C PRO A 242 12.27 -17.86 -0.70
N ILE A 243 12.31 -18.48 0.49
CA ILE A 243 11.31 -18.25 1.54
C ILE A 243 11.27 -16.78 2.00
N GLU A 244 12.40 -16.09 1.98
CA GLU A 244 12.51 -14.67 2.30
C GLU A 244 11.71 -13.82 1.32
N LEU A 245 11.80 -14.12 0.02
CA LEU A 245 11.05 -13.41 -1.02
C LEU A 245 9.55 -13.70 -0.90
N LYS A 246 9.18 -14.96 -0.63
CA LYS A 246 7.77 -15.35 -0.38
C LYS A 246 7.19 -14.58 0.81
N ASN A 247 7.94 -14.48 1.91
CA ASN A 247 7.51 -13.75 3.11
C ASN A 247 7.45 -12.24 2.86
N GLN A 248 8.44 -11.68 2.17
CA GLN A 248 8.45 -10.26 1.80
C GLN A 248 7.27 -9.91 0.89
N ALA A 249 6.95 -10.78 -0.07
CA ALA A 249 5.82 -10.63 -0.98
C ALA A 249 4.49 -10.56 -0.23
N ASN A 250 4.28 -11.42 0.79
CA ASN A 250 3.09 -11.35 1.63
C ASN A 250 2.96 -10.00 2.37
N ILE A 251 4.08 -9.42 2.81
CA ILE A 251 4.09 -8.08 3.42
C ILE A 251 3.71 -7.03 2.37
N TRP A 252 4.28 -7.08 1.17
CA TRP A 252 3.94 -6.16 0.08
C TRP A 252 2.46 -6.19 -0.27
N PHE A 253 1.89 -7.38 -0.44
CA PHE A 253 0.46 -7.53 -0.70
C PHE A 253 -0.37 -6.87 0.40
N SER A 254 -0.07 -7.18 1.66
CA SER A 254 -0.81 -6.65 2.80
C SER A 254 -0.71 -5.12 2.92
N LEU A 255 0.43 -4.52 2.55
CA LEU A 255 0.63 -3.08 2.56
C LEU A 255 -0.08 -2.39 1.38
N ALA A 256 -0.03 -2.98 0.18
CA ALA A 256 -0.64 -2.42 -1.03
C ALA A 256 -2.17 -2.48 -1.01
N THR A 257 -2.73 -3.50 -0.36
CA THR A 257 -4.19 -3.77 -0.28
C THR A 257 -4.83 -3.29 1.02
N ASN A 258 -4.01 -2.74 1.93
CA ASN A 258 -4.41 -2.31 3.27
C ASN A 258 -5.06 -3.43 4.11
N GLU A 259 -4.74 -4.71 3.87
CA GLU A 259 -5.25 -5.85 4.69
C GLU A 259 -4.75 -5.75 6.15
N ARG A 260 -3.56 -5.17 6.34
CA ARG A 260 -2.95 -5.01 7.65
C ARG A 260 -2.27 -3.65 7.75
N GLU A 261 -2.47 -2.98 8.88
CA GLU A 261 -1.78 -1.73 9.17
C GLU A 261 -0.26 -1.94 9.25
N ALA A 262 0.50 -1.07 8.61
CA ALA A 262 1.97 -1.13 8.60
C ALA A 262 2.57 -1.10 10.02
N GLN A 263 1.91 -0.41 10.95
CA GLN A 263 2.36 -0.32 12.34
C GLN A 263 2.33 -1.66 13.09
N SER A 264 1.49 -2.61 12.67
CA SER A 264 1.35 -3.90 13.34
C SER A 264 2.57 -4.81 13.17
N TYR A 265 3.42 -4.52 12.18
CA TYR A 265 4.69 -5.23 11.97
C TYR A 265 5.78 -4.77 12.95
N ALA A 266 5.70 -3.53 13.44
CA ALA A 266 6.71 -2.97 14.34
C ALA A 266 6.40 -3.25 15.82
N PRO A 267 7.39 -3.65 16.64
CA PRO A 267 7.20 -3.84 18.08
C PRO A 267 6.68 -2.57 18.77
N ALA A 268 5.70 -2.72 19.65
CA ALA A 268 5.12 -1.59 20.41
C ALA A 268 6.17 -0.83 21.25
N SER A 269 7.25 -1.49 21.67
CA SER A 269 8.33 -0.92 22.48
C SER A 269 9.22 0.08 21.74
N ILE A 270 9.27 0.04 20.40
CA ILE A 270 10.06 0.97 19.59
C ILE A 270 9.36 2.33 19.46
N LYS A 271 8.07 2.41 19.79
CA LYS A 271 7.25 3.64 19.65
C LYS A 271 7.66 4.80 20.59
N SER A 272 8.47 4.59 21.64
CA SER A 272 8.76 5.63 22.65
C SER A 272 10.23 6.00 22.85
N ARG A 273 11.17 5.04 22.93
CA ARG A 273 12.55 5.34 23.38
C ARG A 273 13.43 6.08 22.37
N GLY A 274 13.40 5.65 21.10
CA GLY A 274 14.21 6.31 20.04
C GLY A 274 13.70 7.72 19.70
N TYR A 275 12.38 7.91 19.83
CA TYR A 275 11.73 9.20 19.62
C TYR A 275 12.16 10.24 20.65
N ILE A 276 12.18 9.89 21.95
CA ILE A 276 12.61 10.81 23.02
C ILE A 276 14.05 11.28 22.79
N LEU A 277 14.96 10.37 22.42
CA LEU A 277 16.36 10.69 22.14
C LEU A 277 16.54 11.60 20.91
N LYS A 278 15.81 11.35 19.82
CA LYS A 278 15.87 12.21 18.62
C LYS A 278 15.25 13.58 18.86
N VAL A 279 14.11 13.65 19.55
CA VAL A 279 13.53 14.93 19.99
C VAL A 279 14.53 15.68 20.86
N PHE A 280 15.10 15.02 21.87
CA PHE A 280 16.12 15.64 22.73
C PHE A 280 17.33 16.11 21.93
N ALA A 281 17.87 15.32 21.00
CA ALA A 281 19.01 15.68 20.17
C ALA A 281 18.75 16.93 19.31
N VAL A 282 17.53 17.12 18.81
CA VAL A 282 17.20 18.33 18.05
C VAL A 282 16.91 19.52 18.98
N PHE A 283 16.32 19.30 20.17
CA PHE A 283 16.08 20.38 21.13
C PHE A 283 17.34 20.82 21.90
N TRP A 284 18.36 19.96 21.97
CA TRP A 284 19.58 20.17 22.75
C TRP A 284 20.37 21.43 22.36
N PRO A 285 20.61 21.74 21.08
CA PRO A 285 21.27 22.98 20.67
C PRO A 285 20.49 24.23 21.11
N PHE A 286 19.15 24.20 21.04
CA PHE A 286 18.33 25.34 21.46
C PHE A 286 18.35 25.53 22.97
N PHE A 287 18.33 24.43 23.73
CA PHE A 287 18.51 24.48 25.17
C PHE A 287 19.88 25.06 25.54
N LEU A 288 20.95 24.66 24.84
CA LEU A 288 22.28 25.21 25.05
C LEU A 288 22.37 26.71 24.71
N ILE A 289 21.81 27.14 23.57
CA ILE A 289 21.76 28.56 23.20
C ILE A 289 20.95 29.35 24.23
N GLY A 290 19.79 28.86 24.64
CA GLY A 290 18.96 29.49 25.66
C GLY A 290 19.66 29.61 27.01
N ALA A 291 20.38 28.55 27.44
CA ALA A 291 21.19 28.58 28.64
C ALA A 291 22.35 29.59 28.53
N LEU A 292 23.01 29.67 27.37
CA LEU A 292 24.11 30.61 27.13
C LEU A 292 23.61 32.06 27.15
N VAL A 293 22.46 32.34 26.53
CA VAL A 293 21.79 33.65 26.59
C VAL A 293 21.40 33.99 28.03
N LEU A 294 20.85 33.04 28.79
CA LEU A 294 20.51 33.25 30.21
C LEU A 294 21.76 33.59 31.05
N VAL A 295 22.86 32.87 30.84
CA VAL A 295 24.13 33.16 31.51
C VAL A 295 24.65 34.55 31.13
N LEU A 296 24.52 34.94 29.86
CA LEU A 296 24.94 36.26 29.39
C LEU A 296 24.10 37.39 30.02
N ILE A 297 22.78 37.19 30.12
CA ILE A 297 21.87 38.12 30.81
C ILE A 297 22.24 38.23 32.29
N LEU A 298 22.43 37.10 32.98
CA LEU A 298 22.83 37.09 34.39
C LEU A 298 24.17 37.78 34.61
N ALA A 299 25.15 37.55 33.73
CA ALA A 299 26.45 38.21 33.79
C ALA A 299 26.35 39.72 33.58
N LEU A 300 25.52 40.17 32.62
CA LEU A 300 25.21 41.59 32.40
C LEU A 300 24.53 42.21 33.63
N LEU A 301 23.56 41.51 34.21
CA LEU A 301 22.84 41.96 35.40
C LEU A 301 23.78 42.09 36.60
N LEU A 302 24.65 41.10 36.82
CA LEU A 302 25.68 41.12 37.86
C LEU A 302 26.68 42.27 37.64
N TYR A 303 27.13 42.46 36.39
CA TYR A 303 28.02 43.57 36.03
C TYR A 303 27.38 44.92 36.35
N VAL A 304 26.12 45.13 35.97
CA VAL A 304 25.39 46.36 36.29
C VAL A 304 25.28 46.57 37.81
N ILE A 305 24.97 45.53 38.58
CA ILE A 305 24.87 45.60 40.05
C ILE A 305 26.22 46.00 40.67
N VAL A 306 27.32 45.38 40.23
CA VAL A 306 28.66 45.63 40.78
C VAL A 306 29.18 47.01 40.37
N SER A 307 29.03 47.39 39.10
CA SER A 307 29.52 48.66 38.56
C SER A 307 28.67 49.86 38.99
N ASN A 308 27.40 49.65 39.33
CA ASN A 308 26.46 50.72 39.69
C ASN A 308 25.73 50.43 41.01
N PHE A 309 26.46 50.02 42.05
CA PHE A 309 25.89 49.64 43.35
C PHE A 309 25.01 50.75 43.98
N ASN A 310 25.31 52.02 43.70
CA ASN A 310 24.55 53.18 44.19
C ASN A 310 23.19 53.39 43.50
N LEU A 311 22.90 52.72 42.38
CA LEU A 311 21.62 52.82 41.64
C LEU A 311 20.55 51.86 42.17
N LEU A 312 20.94 50.74 42.79
CA LEU A 312 19.99 49.73 43.30
C LEU A 312 19.15 50.23 44.49
N THR A 313 19.62 51.23 45.23
CA THR A 313 18.92 51.75 46.40
C THR A 313 17.85 52.79 46.07
N LYS A 314 17.72 53.23 44.80
CA LYS A 314 16.77 54.29 44.44
C LYS A 314 15.74 53.95 43.36
N GLU A 315 16.02 53.14 42.35
CA GLU A 315 15.02 52.88 41.29
C GLU A 315 15.04 51.46 40.75
N VAL A 316 14.30 50.57 41.41
CA VAL A 316 14.04 49.18 40.99
C VAL A 316 13.26 49.13 39.65
N SER A 317 12.51 50.19 39.31
CA SER A 317 11.72 50.33 38.09
C SER A 317 12.56 50.38 36.81
N ALA A 318 13.77 50.95 36.84
CA ALA A 318 14.64 51.08 35.66
C ALA A 318 15.20 49.72 35.20
N VAL A 319 15.48 48.80 36.14
CA VAL A 319 15.96 47.45 35.85
C VAL A 319 14.85 46.59 35.21
N ILE A 320 13.60 46.76 35.67
CA ILE A 320 12.43 46.07 35.09
C ILE A 320 12.13 46.58 33.68
N ALA A 321 12.27 47.89 33.42
CA ALA A 321 12.12 48.46 32.07
C ALA A 321 13.22 48.00 31.10
N LEU A 322 14.45 47.82 31.57
CA LEU A 322 15.56 47.30 30.77
C LEU A 322 15.35 45.83 30.38
N LEU A 323 14.83 45.00 31.31
CA LEU A 323 14.44 43.60 31.05
C LEU A 323 13.27 43.48 30.07
N ALA A 324 12.31 44.42 30.11
CA ALA A 324 11.19 44.46 29.16
C ALA A 324 11.61 44.96 27.76
N ALA A 325 12.57 45.88 27.67
CA ALA A 325 13.12 46.38 26.39
C ALA A 325 14.01 45.34 25.69
N PHE A 326 14.66 44.47 26.44
CA PHE A 326 15.34 43.27 25.93
C PHE A 326 14.33 42.16 25.56
N GLY A 327 13.28 42.50 24.81
CA GLY A 327 12.26 41.61 24.23
C GLY A 327 12.80 40.56 23.25
N ILE A 328 13.83 39.83 23.67
CA ILE A 328 14.54 38.75 22.98
C ILE A 328 13.64 37.52 22.81
N THR A 329 12.54 37.42 23.57
CA THR A 329 11.63 36.28 23.52
C THR A 329 10.81 36.18 22.24
N HIS A 330 10.44 37.29 21.57
CA HIS A 330 9.59 37.19 20.38
C HIS A 330 10.38 37.04 19.07
N THR A 331 11.42 37.85 18.86
CA THR A 331 12.18 37.86 17.59
C THR A 331 13.08 36.65 17.39
N LEU A 332 13.61 36.06 18.48
CA LEU A 332 14.42 34.85 18.39
C LEU A 332 13.55 33.61 18.11
N ILE A 333 12.32 33.56 18.64
CA ILE A 333 11.39 32.44 18.41
C ILE A 333 10.90 32.43 16.96
N ASP A 334 10.55 33.59 16.40
CA ASP A 334 10.02 33.68 15.02
C ASP A 334 11.08 33.44 13.95
N ALA A 335 12.30 33.97 14.11
CA ALA A 335 13.39 33.77 13.14
C ALA A 335 13.89 32.32 13.13
N THR A 336 13.98 31.69 14.31
CA THR A 336 14.43 30.30 14.44
C THR A 336 13.34 29.34 13.97
N GLY A 337 12.07 29.65 14.21
CA GLY A 337 10.92 28.86 13.72
C GLY A 337 10.89 28.73 12.20
N ASN A 338 11.11 29.83 11.46
CA ASN A 338 11.08 29.82 10.00
C ASN A 338 12.26 29.06 9.36
N ILE A 339 13.45 29.15 9.95
CA ILE A 339 14.63 28.41 9.46
C ILE A 339 14.47 26.91 9.70
N LEU A 340 13.89 26.51 10.85
CA LEU A 340 13.60 25.11 11.13
C LEU A 340 12.52 24.55 10.22
N GLN A 341 11.45 25.31 9.98
CA GLN A 341 10.38 24.84 9.10
C GLN A 341 10.89 24.56 7.69
N LYS A 342 11.82 25.40 7.20
CA LYS A 342 12.44 25.23 5.88
C LYS A 342 13.35 23.99 5.81
N ALA A 343 14.29 23.84 6.75
CA ALA A 343 15.22 22.70 6.80
C ALA A 343 14.51 21.34 6.98
N VAL A 344 13.33 21.35 7.62
CA VAL A 344 12.54 20.15 7.89
C VAL A 344 11.64 19.80 6.72
N SER A 345 11.10 20.80 6.00
CA SER A 345 10.35 20.55 4.76
C SER A 345 11.22 19.83 3.71
N GLU A 346 12.51 20.16 3.67
CA GLU A 346 13.49 19.52 2.80
C GLU A 346 13.84 18.08 3.25
N ALA A 347 13.72 17.77 4.54
CA ALA A 347 14.10 16.47 5.11
C ALA A 347 12.93 15.47 5.26
N THR A 348 11.67 15.93 5.34
CA THR A 348 10.52 15.09 5.75
C THR A 348 9.46 14.87 4.68
N GLY A 349 9.58 15.50 3.51
CA GLY A 349 8.56 15.44 2.47
C GLY A 349 7.23 16.05 2.94
N THR A 350 6.20 15.95 2.09
CA THR A 350 4.88 16.62 2.19
C THR A 350 3.99 16.17 3.36
N PHE A 351 4.51 15.99 4.58
CA PHE A 351 3.70 15.78 5.77
C PHE A 351 3.29 17.12 6.39
N LYS A 352 1.98 17.39 6.41
CA LYS A 352 1.40 18.58 7.06
C LYS A 352 1.21 18.31 8.56
N GLY A 353 2.23 18.56 9.36
CA GLY A 353 2.21 18.35 10.81
C GLY A 353 3.11 19.33 11.56
N THR A 354 3.09 19.30 12.89
CA THR A 354 4.08 20.05 13.67
C THR A 354 5.46 19.43 13.50
N PHE A 355 6.52 20.19 13.80
CA PHE A 355 7.90 19.69 13.78
C PHE A 355 8.07 18.38 14.57
N ILE A 356 7.41 18.31 15.73
CA ILE A 356 7.42 17.15 16.63
C ILE A 356 6.72 15.95 15.97
N ASP A 357 5.59 16.19 15.28
CA ASP A 357 4.88 15.14 14.54
C ASP A 357 5.74 14.58 13.38
N ASN A 358 6.50 15.44 12.70
CA ASN A 358 7.39 15.00 11.62
C ASN A 358 8.54 14.12 12.13
N ILE A 359 9.16 14.48 13.27
CA ILE A 359 10.18 13.62 13.92
C ILE A 359 9.57 12.29 14.35
N LYS A 360 8.37 12.32 14.94
CA LYS A 360 7.65 11.14 15.37
C LYS A 360 7.37 10.22 14.18
N HIS A 361 6.82 10.79 13.11
CA HIS A 361 6.49 10.07 11.88
C HIS A 361 7.75 9.47 11.24
N SER A 362 8.85 10.22 11.12
CA SER A 362 10.12 9.72 10.58
C SER A 362 10.69 8.56 11.41
N THR A 363 10.66 8.67 12.74
CA THR A 363 11.14 7.61 13.64
C THR A 363 10.28 6.35 13.55
N GLN A 364 8.96 6.52 13.44
CA GLN A 364 8.02 5.42 13.24
C GLN A 364 8.21 4.77 11.87
N GLN A 365 8.41 5.55 10.80
CA GLN A 365 8.70 5.04 9.47
C GLN A 365 9.99 4.21 9.47
N GLU A 366 11.06 4.68 10.11
CA GLU A 366 12.32 3.92 10.20
C GLU A 366 12.13 2.58 10.92
N ALA A 367 11.38 2.58 12.03
CA ALA A 367 11.07 1.36 12.78
C ALA A 367 10.23 0.37 11.96
N ILE A 368 9.22 0.88 11.25
CA ILE A 368 8.35 0.08 10.37
C ILE A 368 9.18 -0.48 9.22
N ASN A 369 9.98 0.33 8.54
CA ASN A 369 10.86 -0.10 7.46
C ASN A 369 11.76 -1.27 7.89
N LYS A 370 12.36 -1.20 9.09
CA LYS A 370 13.17 -2.29 9.64
C LYS A 370 12.36 -3.54 9.96
N ALA A 371 11.12 -3.39 10.41
CA ALA A 371 10.26 -4.50 10.77
C ALA A 371 9.58 -5.19 9.57
N THR A 372 9.33 -4.44 8.49
CA THR A 372 8.67 -4.93 7.26
C THR A 372 9.66 -5.40 6.20
N PHE A 373 10.96 -5.10 6.36
CA PHE A 373 11.99 -5.51 5.43
C PHE A 373 12.64 -6.82 5.87
N ILE A 374 12.43 -7.86 5.07
CA ILE A 374 13.11 -9.14 5.14
C ILE A 374 14.22 -9.08 4.09
N PRO A 375 15.51 -9.00 4.49
CA PRO A 375 16.60 -8.89 3.53
C PRO A 375 16.79 -10.20 2.75
N PRO A 376 17.26 -10.13 1.49
CA PRO A 376 17.61 -11.31 0.72
C PRO A 376 18.78 -12.06 1.38
N LEU A 377 18.70 -13.40 1.41
CA LEU A 377 19.83 -14.26 1.75
C LEU A 377 20.86 -14.25 0.61
N VAL A 378 21.79 -13.30 0.65
CA VAL A 378 22.89 -13.26 -0.30
C VAL A 378 23.95 -14.28 0.12
N GLN A 379 24.19 -15.29 -0.72
CA GLN A 379 25.34 -16.18 -0.51
C GLN A 379 26.64 -15.38 -0.68
N LYS A 380 27.38 -15.18 0.42
CA LYS A 380 28.75 -14.64 0.36
C LYS A 380 29.62 -15.61 -0.45
N GLY A 381 29.85 -15.29 -1.73
CA GLY A 381 30.76 -16.04 -2.60
C GLY A 381 30.18 -16.60 -3.90
N ALA A 382 28.91 -16.32 -4.23
CA ALA A 382 28.36 -16.76 -5.52
C ALA A 382 29.03 -15.98 -6.66
N LYS A 383 29.83 -16.68 -7.48
CA LYS A 383 30.30 -16.16 -8.77
C LYS A 383 29.08 -15.84 -9.62
N THR A 384 29.04 -14.64 -10.19
CA THR A 384 28.04 -14.18 -11.14
C THR A 384 27.89 -15.23 -12.25
N ILE A 385 26.81 -16.02 -12.20
CA ILE A 385 26.43 -16.86 -13.33
C ILE A 385 25.71 -15.90 -14.27
N LYS A 386 26.41 -15.44 -15.31
CA LYS A 386 25.75 -14.81 -16.44
C LYS A 386 24.85 -15.88 -17.06
N LEU A 387 23.53 -15.66 -16.99
CA LEU A 387 22.56 -16.34 -17.84
C LEU A 387 22.77 -15.91 -19.29
#